data_AF-A0A923X5Q5-F1
#
_entry.id   AF-A0A923X5Q5-F1
#
_cell.length_a   1.000
_cell.length_b   1.000
_cell.length_c   1.000
_cell.angle_alpha   90.00
_cell.angle_beta   90.00
_cell.angle_gamma   90.00
#
_symmetry.space_group_name_H-M   'P 1'
#
loop_
_entity.id
_entity.type
_entity.pdbx_description
1 polymer ?
#
loop_
_entity_poly.entity_id
_entity_poly.type
_entity_poly.pdbx_seq_one_letter_code
_entity_poly.pdbx_strand_id
1 'polypeptide(L)'
;MPNGLHAATWVLTLHEPYRDFRGRLVKESVYFVVLDGHWQSLPTAAQLAKARFAKGEGSHHANDDWKGCFWGPIPSDFVVTGTKAPTKAVLAFVAEASGTMVFQNAEHLRLELFKHWRLEHDRAAVEEEWRSAALARAARIAERKAKLTLPEMLKEKPFAHWRAHWPVSVVRRARAIFTEATKALIELDGGTKRQKTAILKGIATQMNALYDETGCIATGEASEVIARVEQLATLVGLSNDDEALTGHRDW
;
A
#
# COMPACT_ATOMS: atom_id res chain seq x y z
N MET A 1 -2.87 12.53 -23.40
CA MET A 1 -2.49 12.72 -21.97
C MET A 1 -2.71 14.18 -21.58
N PRO A 2 -2.84 14.53 -20.29
CA PRO A 2 -3.14 15.90 -19.82
C PRO A 2 -2.17 17.00 -20.30
N ASN A 3 -0.98 16.60 -20.77
CA ASN A 3 0.10 17.46 -21.28
C ASN A 3 0.14 17.57 -22.83
N GLY A 4 -0.87 17.05 -23.53
CA GLY A 4 -0.92 17.07 -25.01
C GLY A 4 -0.11 15.97 -25.71
N LEU A 5 0.59 15.10 -24.98
CA LEU A 5 1.30 13.95 -25.55
C LEU A 5 0.37 12.75 -25.79
N HIS A 6 0.78 11.89 -26.73
CA HIS A 6 0.13 10.64 -27.07
C HIS A 6 0.86 9.47 -26.43
N ALA A 7 0.11 8.54 -25.84
CA ALA A 7 0.62 7.23 -25.47
C ALA A 7 0.15 6.24 -26.53
N ALA A 8 1.09 5.48 -27.12
CA ALA A 8 0.74 4.38 -28.01
C ALA A 8 0.52 3.12 -27.20
N THR A 9 -0.64 2.49 -27.39
CA THR A 9 -1.01 1.27 -26.69
C THR A 9 -1.43 0.23 -27.70
N TRP A 10 -0.81 -0.95 -27.63
CA TRP A 10 -1.29 -2.10 -28.38
C TRP A 10 -2.43 -2.73 -27.60
N VAL A 11 -3.64 -2.75 -28.17
CA VAL A 11 -4.78 -3.36 -27.51
C VAL A 11 -4.97 -4.79 -28.04
N LEU A 12 -4.66 -5.77 -27.19
CA LEU A 12 -5.05 -7.15 -27.45
C LEU A 12 -6.47 -7.36 -26.95
N THR A 13 -7.40 -7.73 -27.81
CA THR A 13 -8.75 -8.12 -27.40
C THR A 13 -8.89 -9.64 -27.42
N LEU A 14 -9.13 -10.23 -26.25
CA LEU A 14 -9.53 -11.63 -26.15
C LEU A 14 -11.06 -11.71 -26.24
N HIS A 15 -11.56 -12.16 -27.38
CA HIS A 15 -13.00 -12.40 -27.59
C HIS A 15 -13.47 -13.77 -27.07
N GLU A 16 -12.55 -14.60 -26.62
CA GLU A 16 -12.83 -15.93 -26.07
C GLU A 16 -12.70 -15.91 -24.54
N PRO A 17 -13.60 -16.59 -23.82
CA PRO A 17 -13.45 -16.78 -22.37
C PRO A 17 -12.11 -17.46 -22.06
N TYR A 18 -11.35 -16.93 -21.10
CA TYR A 18 -10.08 -17.53 -20.68
C TYR A 18 -10.03 -17.66 -19.16
N ARG A 19 -9.11 -18.49 -18.65
CA ARG A 19 -8.86 -18.60 -17.21
C ARG A 19 -7.74 -17.65 -16.81
N ASP A 20 -8.00 -16.80 -15.81
CA ASP A 20 -6.97 -15.94 -15.23
C ASP A 20 -5.90 -16.78 -14.49
N PHE A 21 -4.83 -16.13 -14.02
CA PHE A 21 -3.75 -16.79 -13.26
C PHE A 21 -4.22 -17.43 -11.94
N ARG A 22 -5.45 -17.15 -11.49
CA ARG A 22 -6.10 -17.79 -10.33
C ARG A 22 -7.06 -18.91 -10.75
N GLY A 23 -7.10 -19.27 -12.04
CA GLY A 23 -7.97 -20.29 -12.60
C GLY A 23 -9.42 -19.86 -12.80
N ARG A 24 -9.77 -18.58 -12.60
CA ARG A 24 -11.15 -18.08 -12.73
C ARG A 24 -11.48 -17.83 -14.19
N LEU A 25 -12.66 -18.27 -14.63
CA LEU A 25 -13.14 -18.04 -15.98
C LEU A 25 -13.57 -16.56 -16.13
N VAL A 26 -12.86 -15.82 -16.97
CA VAL A 26 -13.17 -14.44 -17.36
C VAL A 26 -13.94 -14.51 -18.67
N LYS A 27 -15.18 -14.01 -18.68
CA LYS A 27 -16.08 -13.99 -19.85
C LYS A 27 -16.12 -12.63 -20.56
N GLU A 28 -15.52 -11.61 -19.95
CA GLU A 28 -15.46 -10.27 -20.49
C GLU A 28 -14.25 -10.13 -21.42
N SER A 29 -14.38 -9.27 -22.44
CA SER A 29 -13.24 -8.87 -23.26
C SER A 29 -12.16 -8.31 -22.36
N VAL A 30 -10.97 -8.91 -22.43
CA VAL A 30 -9.79 -8.39 -21.75
C VAL A 30 -8.93 -7.65 -22.73
N TYR A 31 -8.51 -6.47 -22.29
CA TYR A 31 -7.67 -5.57 -23.04
C TYR A 31 -6.30 -5.57 -22.40
N PHE A 32 -5.31 -6.10 -23.12
CA PHE A 32 -3.91 -5.90 -22.77
C PHE A 32 -3.43 -4.66 -23.47
N VAL A 33 -2.83 -3.75 -22.71
CA VAL A 33 -2.09 -2.61 -23.21
C VAL A 33 -0.62 -2.88 -22.96
N VAL A 34 0.13 -2.99 -24.05
CA VAL A 34 1.59 -2.93 -24.01
C VAL A 34 2.00 -1.56 -24.52
N LEU A 35 2.71 -0.82 -23.69
CA LEU A 35 3.11 0.55 -24.00
C LEU A 35 4.36 0.62 -24.82
N ASP A 36 4.38 1.59 -25.73
CA ASP A 36 5.50 1.85 -26.61
C ASP A 36 6.15 3.23 -26.38
N GLY A 37 6.07 3.71 -25.14
CA GLY A 37 6.54 5.04 -24.74
C GLY A 37 5.61 6.19 -25.13
N HIS A 38 6.14 7.41 -25.06
CA HIS A 38 5.42 8.66 -25.21
C HIS A 38 5.78 9.38 -26.51
N TRP A 39 4.78 9.96 -27.19
CA TRP A 39 4.92 10.54 -28.52
C TRP A 39 4.38 11.97 -28.56
N GLN A 40 5.11 12.88 -29.21
CA GLN A 40 4.71 14.29 -29.40
C GLN A 40 3.56 14.45 -30.41
N SER A 41 3.37 13.46 -31.28
CA SER A 41 2.29 13.37 -32.25
C SER A 41 1.83 11.92 -32.35
N LEU A 42 0.69 11.67 -33.00
CA LEU A 42 0.22 10.31 -33.25
C LEU A 42 1.28 9.52 -34.06
N PRO A 43 1.83 8.42 -33.51
CA PRO A 43 2.85 7.66 -34.21
C PRO A 43 2.26 6.92 -35.40
N THR A 44 3.03 6.84 -36.48
CA THR A 44 2.71 6.06 -37.67
C THR A 44 2.82 4.56 -37.41
N ALA A 45 2.16 3.74 -38.23
CA ALA A 45 2.26 2.28 -38.16
C ALA A 45 3.71 1.77 -38.26
N ALA A 46 4.57 2.44 -39.04
CA ALA A 46 5.98 2.10 -39.17
C ALA A 46 6.81 2.43 -37.92
N GLN A 47 6.47 3.51 -37.21
CA GLN A 47 7.10 3.87 -35.93
C GLN A 47 6.71 2.86 -34.84
N LEU A 48 5.44 2.48 -34.78
CA LEU A 48 4.92 1.47 -33.86
C LEU A 48 5.54 0.08 -34.10
N ALA A 49 5.78 -0.30 -35.36
CA ALA A 49 6.40 -1.58 -35.68
C ALA A 49 7.84 -1.73 -35.16
N LYS A 50 8.52 -0.62 -34.84
CA LYS A 50 9.93 -0.58 -34.41
C LYS A 50 10.11 -0.21 -32.95
N ALA A 51 9.04 0.18 -32.27
CA ALA A 51 9.14 0.70 -30.93
C ALA A 51 9.24 -0.48 -29.93
N ARG A 52 9.79 -0.18 -28.74
CA ARG A 52 10.11 -1.16 -27.71
C ARG A 52 9.15 -1.00 -26.55
N PHE A 53 8.73 -2.13 -26.00
CA PHE A 53 7.89 -2.13 -24.82
C PHE A 53 8.53 -1.35 -23.67
N ALA A 54 7.73 -0.50 -23.02
CA ALA A 54 8.15 0.18 -21.81
C ALA A 54 8.56 -0.85 -20.75
N LYS A 55 9.58 -0.53 -19.94
CA LYS A 55 10.06 -1.38 -18.85
C LYS A 55 9.54 -0.87 -17.52
N GLY A 56 9.21 -1.77 -16.60
CA GLY A 56 8.87 -1.38 -15.23
C GLY A 56 10.09 -0.78 -14.50
N GLU A 57 9.88 0.28 -13.71
CA GLU A 57 10.88 0.81 -12.76
C GLU A 57 10.52 0.36 -11.33
N GLY A 58 11.41 -0.36 -10.64
CA GLY A 58 11.21 -0.78 -9.24
C GLY A 58 11.69 -2.20 -8.89
N SER A 59 12.01 -2.42 -7.60
CA SER A 59 12.90 -3.46 -7.05
C SER A 59 12.48 -4.94 -7.17
N HIS A 60 11.38 -5.27 -7.87
CA HIS A 60 10.99 -6.67 -8.10
C HIS A 60 10.70 -7.04 -9.56
N HIS A 61 10.54 -6.05 -10.46
CA HIS A 61 10.25 -6.25 -11.90
C HIS A 61 11.03 -5.30 -12.81
N ALA A 62 12.12 -4.71 -12.31
CA ALA A 62 13.02 -3.93 -13.13
C ALA A 62 13.49 -4.78 -14.31
N ASN A 63 13.26 -4.30 -15.54
CA ASN A 63 13.52 -4.96 -16.84
C ASN A 63 12.41 -5.85 -17.42
N ASP A 64 11.30 -6.09 -16.72
CA ASP A 64 10.15 -6.76 -17.33
C ASP A 64 9.41 -5.81 -18.28
N ASP A 65 8.88 -6.35 -19.39
CA ASP A 65 7.99 -5.60 -20.26
C ASP A 65 6.72 -5.24 -19.49
N TRP A 66 6.38 -3.95 -19.47
CA TRP A 66 5.23 -3.44 -18.76
C TRP A 66 3.94 -3.81 -19.50
N LYS A 67 3.10 -4.62 -18.86
CA LYS A 67 1.81 -5.04 -19.41
C LYS A 67 0.70 -4.51 -18.49
N GLY A 68 -0.19 -3.71 -19.04
CA GLY A 68 -1.44 -3.33 -18.39
C GLY A 68 -2.55 -4.28 -18.81
N CYS A 69 -3.19 -4.97 -17.87
CA CYS A 69 -4.43 -5.72 -18.12
C CYS A 69 -5.59 -4.93 -17.55
N PHE A 70 -6.68 -4.69 -18.30
CA PHE A 70 -7.90 -4.13 -17.74
C PHE A 70 -9.17 -4.72 -18.36
N TRP A 71 -10.28 -4.50 -17.65
CA TRP A 71 -11.62 -4.90 -18.05
C TRP A 71 -12.48 -3.66 -18.37
N GLY A 72 -13.46 -3.84 -19.26
CA GLY A 72 -14.38 -2.78 -19.67
C GLY A 72 -13.92 -2.02 -20.92
N PRO A 73 -14.66 -0.97 -21.34
CA PRO A 73 -14.42 -0.30 -22.60
C PRO A 73 -13.08 0.45 -22.62
N ILE A 74 -12.47 0.49 -23.81
CA ILE A 74 -11.33 1.36 -24.08
C ILE A 74 -11.81 2.82 -24.04
N PRO A 75 -11.14 3.74 -23.32
CA PRO A 75 -11.52 5.14 -23.28
C PRO A 75 -11.47 5.77 -24.67
N SER A 76 -12.37 6.70 -24.95
CA SER A 76 -12.50 7.32 -26.29
C SER A 76 -11.29 8.14 -26.72
N ASP A 77 -10.44 8.55 -25.78
CA ASP A 77 -9.21 9.29 -26.02
C ASP A 77 -8.00 8.39 -26.30
N PHE A 78 -8.16 7.07 -26.24
CA PHE A 78 -7.16 6.12 -26.71
C PHE A 78 -7.29 5.94 -28.21
N VAL A 79 -6.17 6.09 -28.92
CA VAL A 79 -6.11 5.74 -30.35
C VAL A 79 -5.64 4.31 -30.47
N VAL A 80 -6.55 3.44 -30.93
CA VAL A 80 -6.22 2.05 -31.25
C VAL A 80 -5.49 2.03 -32.58
N THR A 81 -4.20 1.70 -32.55
CA THR A 81 -3.32 1.75 -33.73
C THR A 81 -3.31 0.43 -34.52
N GLY A 82 -3.91 -0.62 -33.96
CA GLY A 82 -4.11 -1.91 -34.62
C GLY A 82 -4.68 -2.95 -33.66
N THR A 83 -5.19 -4.04 -34.22
CA THR A 83 -5.63 -5.23 -33.47
C THR A 83 -4.80 -6.43 -33.93
N LYS A 84 -4.39 -7.29 -32.98
CA LYS A 84 -3.76 -8.57 -33.28
C LYS A 84 -4.61 -9.69 -32.70
N ALA A 85 -4.90 -10.70 -33.50
CA ALA A 85 -5.51 -11.92 -32.99
C ALA A 85 -4.54 -12.58 -31.98
N PRO A 86 -5.05 -13.15 -30.87
CA PRO A 86 -4.21 -13.81 -29.90
C PRO A 86 -3.56 -15.04 -30.53
N THR A 87 -2.23 -15.03 -30.69
CA THR A 87 -1.47 -16.25 -30.99
C THR A 87 -1.24 -17.03 -29.69
N LYS A 88 -0.92 -18.34 -29.78
CA LYS A 88 -0.55 -19.13 -28.59
C LYS A 88 0.58 -18.49 -27.78
N ALA A 89 1.56 -17.88 -28.45
CA ALA A 89 2.66 -17.18 -27.80
C ALA A 89 2.19 -15.93 -27.04
N VAL A 90 1.27 -15.17 -27.62
CA VAL A 90 0.67 -13.98 -26.98
C VAL A 90 -0.18 -14.39 -25.77
N LEU A 91 -0.97 -15.46 -25.88
CA LEU A 91 -1.75 -15.99 -24.76
C LEU A 91 -0.84 -16.47 -23.61
N ALA A 92 0.28 -17.11 -23.93
CA ALA A 92 1.27 -17.51 -22.94
C ALA A 92 1.92 -16.30 -22.25
N PHE A 93 2.33 -15.29 -23.03
CA PHE A 93 2.89 -14.02 -22.55
C PHE A 93 1.92 -13.24 -21.65
N VAL A 94 0.62 -13.31 -21.94
CA VAL A 94 -0.47 -12.72 -21.16
C VAL A 94 -0.75 -13.52 -19.87
N ALA A 95 -0.70 -14.85 -19.94
CA ALA A 95 -0.93 -15.73 -18.80
C ALA A 95 0.24 -15.72 -17.81
N GLU A 96 1.42 -15.25 -18.22
CA GLU A 96 2.57 -15.08 -17.37
C GLU A 96 2.40 -13.88 -16.42
N ALA A 97 2.49 -14.14 -15.11
CA ALA A 97 2.29 -13.14 -14.07
C ALA A 97 3.44 -12.12 -13.97
N SER A 98 4.62 -12.43 -14.53
CA SER A 98 5.78 -11.54 -14.55
C SER A 98 5.52 -10.31 -15.42
N GLY A 99 5.85 -9.12 -14.89
CA GLY A 99 5.69 -7.82 -15.58
C GLY A 99 4.24 -7.35 -15.80
N THR A 100 3.23 -8.12 -15.41
CA THR A 100 1.82 -7.78 -15.64
C THR A 100 1.23 -7.00 -14.48
N MET A 101 1.02 -5.70 -14.67
CA MET A 101 0.18 -4.88 -13.81
C MET A 101 -1.28 -5.05 -14.19
N VAL A 102 -2.05 -5.64 -13.28
CA VAL A 102 -3.50 -5.83 -13.45
C VAL A 102 -4.21 -4.59 -12.93
N PHE A 103 -4.81 -3.83 -13.84
CA PHE A 103 -5.62 -2.66 -13.56
C PHE A 103 -7.10 -3.01 -13.53
N GLN A 104 -7.85 -2.39 -12.63
CA GLN A 104 -9.28 -2.64 -12.51
C GLN A 104 -10.05 -2.19 -13.76
N ASN A 105 -9.64 -1.08 -14.38
CA ASN A 105 -10.26 -0.50 -15.57
C ASN A 105 -9.24 0.38 -16.31
N ALA A 106 -9.65 0.88 -17.48
CA ALA A 106 -8.81 1.70 -18.32
C ALA A 106 -8.44 3.08 -17.72
N GLU A 107 -9.26 3.63 -16.84
CA GLU A 107 -8.95 4.88 -16.13
C GLU A 107 -7.77 4.70 -15.17
N HIS A 108 -7.73 3.58 -14.43
CA HIS A 108 -6.57 3.26 -13.59
C HIS A 108 -5.30 3.09 -14.42
N LEU A 109 -5.39 2.39 -15.55
CA LEU A 109 -4.29 2.30 -16.49
C LEU A 109 -3.83 3.70 -16.91
N ARG A 110 -4.74 4.56 -17.39
CA ARG A 110 -4.45 5.93 -17.83
C ARG A 110 -3.73 6.76 -16.76
N LEU A 111 -4.14 6.64 -15.50
CA LEU A 111 -3.50 7.32 -14.38
C LEU A 111 -2.07 6.82 -14.14
N GLU A 112 -1.83 5.51 -14.20
CA GLU A 112 -0.48 4.95 -14.06
C GLU A 112 0.43 5.34 -15.22
N LEU A 113 -0.08 5.37 -16.45
CA LEU A 113 0.65 5.90 -17.60
C LEU A 113 1.12 7.32 -17.38
N PHE A 114 0.21 8.16 -16.90
CA PHE A 114 0.54 9.54 -16.61
C PHE A 114 1.57 9.65 -15.47
N LYS A 115 1.50 8.82 -14.43
CA LYS A 115 2.52 8.79 -13.37
C LYS A 115 3.89 8.42 -13.91
N HIS A 116 3.99 7.39 -14.74
CA HIS A 116 5.26 7.01 -15.37
C HIS A 116 5.81 8.13 -16.24
N TRP A 117 4.96 8.75 -17.06
CA TRP A 117 5.35 9.93 -17.84
C TRP A 117 5.94 11.03 -16.95
N ARG A 118 5.25 11.35 -15.84
CA ARG A 118 5.71 12.39 -14.92
C ARG A 118 7.05 12.01 -14.26
N LEU A 119 7.29 10.74 -13.96
CA LEU A 119 8.58 10.31 -13.42
C LEU A 119 9.73 10.41 -14.43
N GLU A 120 9.44 10.21 -15.71
CA GLU A 120 10.41 10.30 -16.81
C GLU A 120 10.71 11.76 -17.20
N HIS A 121 9.69 12.62 -17.24
CA HIS A 121 9.79 13.96 -17.83
C HIS A 121 9.55 15.13 -16.86
N ASP A 122 8.92 14.88 -15.71
CA ASP A 122 8.51 15.88 -14.71
C ASP A 122 9.02 15.49 -13.30
N ARG A 123 10.16 14.78 -13.26
CA ARG A 123 10.65 14.14 -12.02
C ARG A 123 10.81 15.11 -10.86
N ALA A 124 11.35 16.30 -11.13
CA ALA A 124 11.56 17.32 -10.10
C ALA A 124 10.24 17.79 -9.45
N ALA A 125 9.16 17.93 -10.24
CA ALA A 125 7.86 18.30 -9.68
C ALA A 125 7.24 17.14 -8.89
N VAL A 126 7.39 15.90 -9.36
CA VAL A 126 6.92 14.71 -8.62
C VAL A 126 7.64 14.57 -7.28
N GLU A 127 8.96 14.76 -7.26
CA GLU A 127 9.76 14.70 -6.03
C GLU A 127 9.37 15.81 -5.05
N GLU A 128 9.10 17.02 -5.52
CA GLU A 128 8.63 18.12 -4.66
C GLU A 128 7.21 17.86 -4.13
N GLU A 129 6.31 17.30 -4.94
CA GLU A 129 4.98 16.85 -4.49
C GLU A 129 5.10 15.79 -3.39
N TRP A 130 5.98 14.80 -3.56
CA TRP A 130 6.22 13.76 -2.56
C TRP A 130 6.81 14.34 -1.28
N ARG A 131 7.79 15.25 -1.39
CA ARG A 131 8.38 15.96 -0.25
C ARG A 131 7.32 16.78 0.49
N SER A 132 6.51 17.55 -0.23
CA SER A 132 5.42 18.35 0.33
C SER A 132 4.37 17.46 1.01
N ALA A 133 3.98 16.34 0.40
CA ALA A 133 3.05 15.37 0.97
C ALA A 133 3.62 14.71 2.23
N ALA A 134 4.92 14.38 2.24
CA ALA A 134 5.61 13.84 3.40
C ALA A 134 5.65 14.85 4.55
N LEU A 135 5.97 16.12 4.27
CA LEU A 135 5.94 17.21 5.26
C LEU A 135 4.54 17.43 5.82
N ALA A 136 3.51 17.50 4.97
CA ALA A 136 2.12 17.65 5.41
C ALA A 136 1.64 16.44 6.22
N ARG A 137 2.09 15.22 5.88
CA ARG A 137 1.83 14.02 6.68
C ARG A 137 2.54 14.08 8.03
N ALA A 138 3.81 14.48 8.07
CA ALA A 138 4.57 14.65 9.30
C ALA A 138 3.95 15.72 10.21
N ALA A 139 3.52 16.86 9.66
CA ALA A 139 2.84 17.92 10.38
C ALA A 139 1.50 17.45 10.99
N ARG A 140 0.67 16.73 10.22
CA ARG A 140 -0.58 16.13 10.73
C ARG A 140 -0.33 15.12 11.86
N ILE A 141 0.72 14.32 11.74
CA ILE A 141 1.13 13.38 12.79
C ILE A 141 1.59 14.15 14.03
N ALA A 142 2.39 15.20 13.87
CA ALA A 142 2.88 16.03 14.96
C ALA A 142 1.75 16.77 15.68
N GLU A 143 0.82 17.37 14.93
CA GLU A 143 -0.36 18.03 15.51
C GLU A 143 -1.23 17.05 16.29
N ARG A 144 -1.46 15.85 15.74
CA ARG A 144 -2.19 14.79 16.44
C ARG A 144 -1.47 14.37 17.72
N LYS A 145 -0.15 14.22 17.69
CA LYS A 145 0.65 13.91 18.89
C LYS A 145 0.59 15.02 19.93
N ALA A 146 0.61 16.29 19.52
CA ALA A 146 0.57 17.45 20.42
C ALA A 146 -0.76 17.56 21.19
N LYS A 147 -1.87 17.11 20.60
CA LYS A 147 -3.21 17.09 21.23
C LYS A 147 -3.50 15.80 22.00
N LEU A 148 -2.58 14.83 21.97
CA LEU A 148 -2.81 13.53 22.57
C LEU A 148 -2.75 13.64 24.09
N THR A 149 -3.76 13.11 24.77
CA THR A 149 -3.83 12.97 26.23
C THR A 149 -4.32 11.56 26.56
N LEU A 150 -4.13 11.08 27.80
CA LEU A 150 -4.64 9.75 28.19
C LEU A 150 -6.17 9.61 27.97
N PRO A 151 -7.02 10.61 28.32
CA PRO A 151 -8.44 10.56 27.99
C PRO A 151 -8.74 10.50 26.48
N GLU A 152 -7.96 11.20 25.64
CA GLU A 152 -8.12 11.09 24.19
C GLU A 152 -7.70 9.71 23.67
N MET A 153 -6.66 9.09 24.23
CA MET A 153 -6.25 7.72 23.87
C MET A 153 -7.36 6.70 24.12
N LEU A 154 -8.18 6.87 25.17
CA LEU A 154 -9.33 6.00 25.45
C LEU A 154 -10.44 6.09 24.39
N LYS A 155 -10.57 7.23 23.70
CA LYS A 155 -11.56 7.41 22.63
C LYS A 155 -11.13 6.78 21.32
N GLU A 156 -9.84 6.49 21.17
CA GLU A 156 -9.31 5.90 19.95
C GLU A 156 -9.67 4.41 19.81
N LYS A 157 -9.67 3.93 18.57
CA LYS A 157 -9.84 2.51 18.24
C LYS A 157 -8.51 1.98 17.68
N PRO A 158 -7.50 1.67 18.53
CA PRO A 158 -6.23 1.16 18.04
C PRO A 158 -6.44 -0.17 17.29
N PHE A 159 -5.50 -0.53 16.40
CA PHE A 159 -5.51 -1.83 15.70
C PHE A 159 -6.75 -2.04 14.80
N ALA A 160 -7.36 -0.96 14.29
CA ALA A 160 -8.58 -1.09 13.47
C ALA A 160 -8.38 -1.90 12.19
N HIS A 161 -7.21 -1.78 11.58
CA HIS A 161 -6.88 -2.50 10.35
C HIS A 161 -6.52 -3.97 10.59
N TRP A 162 -6.22 -4.38 11.83
CA TRP A 162 -5.94 -5.79 12.15
C TRP A 162 -7.11 -6.71 11.82
N ARG A 163 -8.34 -6.18 11.78
CA ARG A 163 -9.55 -6.94 11.40
C ARG A 163 -9.50 -7.51 9.98
N ALA A 164 -8.65 -6.99 9.11
CA ALA A 164 -8.44 -7.54 7.78
C ALA A 164 -7.68 -8.88 7.80
N HIS A 165 -6.93 -9.14 8.89
CA HIS A 165 -6.00 -10.27 8.98
C HIS A 165 -6.27 -11.18 10.19
N TRP A 166 -6.92 -10.66 11.24
CA TRP A 166 -7.12 -11.37 12.50
C TRP A 166 -8.59 -11.42 12.91
N PRO A 167 -9.01 -12.50 13.62
CA PRO A 167 -10.37 -12.61 14.15
C PRO A 167 -10.75 -11.43 15.04
N VAL A 168 -12.03 -11.05 15.01
CA VAL A 168 -12.56 -9.92 15.79
C VAL A 168 -12.30 -10.08 17.30
N SER A 169 -12.32 -11.32 17.81
CA SER A 169 -12.01 -11.63 19.21
C SER A 169 -10.58 -11.24 19.61
N VAL A 170 -9.60 -11.51 18.75
CA VAL A 170 -8.18 -11.17 18.94
C VAL A 170 -8.01 -9.65 18.98
N VAL A 171 -8.55 -8.96 17.98
CA VAL A 171 -8.49 -7.49 17.90
C VAL A 171 -9.17 -6.84 19.11
N ARG A 172 -10.29 -7.41 19.58
CA ARG A 172 -10.98 -6.93 20.78
C ARG A 172 -10.14 -7.09 22.03
N ARG A 173 -9.44 -8.22 22.19
CA ARG A 173 -8.55 -8.48 23.34
C ARG A 173 -7.33 -7.58 23.32
N ALA A 174 -6.68 -7.40 22.16
CA ALA A 174 -5.58 -6.44 21.99
C ALA A 174 -6.00 -5.01 22.38
N ARG A 175 -7.18 -4.56 21.95
CA ARG A 175 -7.74 -3.26 22.37
C ARG A 175 -7.98 -3.17 23.86
N ALA A 176 -8.57 -4.22 24.45
CA ALA A 176 -8.85 -4.24 25.88
C ALA A 176 -7.56 -4.08 26.71
N ILE A 177 -6.47 -4.75 26.35
CA ILE A 177 -5.16 -4.60 27.02
C ILE A 177 -4.73 -3.12 27.08
N PHE A 178 -4.82 -2.42 25.94
CA PHE A 178 -4.47 -0.99 25.89
C PHE A 178 -5.45 -0.11 26.66
N THR A 179 -6.75 -0.35 26.53
CA THR A 179 -7.79 0.40 27.24
C THR A 179 -7.61 0.29 28.75
N GLU A 180 -7.41 -0.92 29.27
CA GLU A 180 -7.23 -1.15 30.71
C GLU A 180 -5.92 -0.53 31.22
N ALA A 181 -4.82 -0.65 30.48
CA ALA A 181 -3.58 0.01 30.87
C ALA A 181 -3.70 1.55 30.87
N THR A 182 -4.42 2.12 29.91
CA THR A 182 -4.66 3.56 29.83
C THR A 182 -5.52 4.05 31.00
N LYS A 183 -6.58 3.32 31.35
CA LYS A 183 -7.40 3.61 32.54
C LYS A 183 -6.56 3.55 33.81
N ALA A 184 -5.74 2.51 33.98
CA ALA A 184 -4.87 2.37 35.13
C ALA A 184 -3.86 3.54 35.25
N LEU A 185 -3.34 4.05 34.12
CA LEU A 185 -2.47 5.24 34.12
C LEU A 185 -3.21 6.52 34.49
N ILE A 186 -4.49 6.66 34.12
CA ILE A 186 -5.33 7.79 34.53
C ILE A 186 -5.64 7.72 36.03
N GLU A 187 -6.06 6.55 36.52
CA GLU A 187 -6.39 6.32 37.93
C GLU A 187 -5.19 6.50 38.86
N LEU A 188 -3.98 6.18 38.39
CA LEU A 188 -2.74 6.31 39.14
C LEU A 188 -2.34 7.78 39.43
N ASP A 189 -2.96 8.76 38.78
CA ASP A 189 -2.75 10.22 38.87
C ASP A 189 -1.51 10.68 39.69
N GLY A 190 -0.42 11.00 39.01
CA GLY A 190 0.82 11.46 39.67
C GLY A 190 1.67 10.36 40.31
N GLY A 191 1.36 9.08 40.11
CA GLY A 191 2.15 7.96 40.64
C GLY A 191 3.61 7.91 40.17
N THR A 192 4.41 7.11 40.88
CA THR A 192 5.85 7.02 40.70
C THR A 192 6.25 6.46 39.32
N LYS A 193 7.48 6.79 38.88
CA LYS A 193 8.10 6.22 37.66
C LYS A 193 7.92 4.69 37.61
N ARG A 194 8.21 4.01 38.72
CA ARG A 194 8.12 2.54 38.84
C ARG A 194 6.71 2.01 38.62
N GLN A 195 5.69 2.65 39.19
CA GLN A 195 4.29 2.21 39.03
C GLN A 195 3.82 2.38 37.57
N LYS A 196 4.15 3.52 36.95
CA LYS A 196 3.84 3.77 35.53
C LYS A 196 4.54 2.76 34.62
N THR A 197 5.83 2.49 34.85
CA THR A 197 6.58 1.48 34.11
C THR A 197 5.98 0.08 34.27
N ALA A 198 5.52 -0.29 35.47
CA ALA A 198 4.89 -1.59 35.70
C ALA A 198 3.61 -1.76 34.87
N ILE A 199 2.77 -0.72 34.77
CA ILE A 199 1.56 -0.76 33.93
C ILE A 199 1.93 -0.94 32.46
N LEU A 200 2.92 -0.19 31.96
CA LEU A 200 3.37 -0.31 30.57
C LEU A 200 4.00 -1.66 30.26
N LYS A 201 4.79 -2.23 31.17
CA LYS A 201 5.29 -3.62 31.07
C LYS A 201 4.16 -4.65 31.02
N GLY A 202 3.08 -4.38 31.76
CA GLY A 202 1.87 -5.20 31.74
C GLY A 202 1.21 -5.29 30.37
N ILE A 203 1.34 -4.24 29.53
CA ILE A 203 0.88 -4.29 28.13
C ILE A 203 1.71 -5.31 27.36
N ALA A 204 3.04 -5.18 27.37
CA ALA A 204 3.93 -6.10 26.64
C ALA A 204 3.69 -7.55 27.08
N THR A 205 3.61 -7.80 28.38
CA THR A 205 3.35 -9.13 28.94
C THR A 205 2.03 -9.74 28.43
N GLN A 206 0.95 -8.96 28.44
CA GLN A 206 -0.35 -9.43 27.96
C GLN A 206 -0.39 -9.60 26.44
N MET A 207 0.37 -8.80 25.70
CA MET A 207 0.51 -8.93 24.25
C MET A 207 1.35 -10.17 23.89
N ASN A 208 2.43 -10.48 24.63
CA ASN A 208 3.19 -11.73 24.46
C ASN A 208 2.27 -12.94 24.71
N ALA A 209 1.47 -12.93 25.78
CA ALA A 209 0.50 -14.00 26.02
C ALA A 209 -0.55 -14.12 24.90
N LEU A 210 -1.03 -12.99 24.35
CA LEU A 210 -1.92 -13.00 23.19
C LEU A 210 -1.23 -13.57 21.95
N TYR A 211 0.05 -13.25 21.74
CA TYR A 211 0.86 -13.80 20.66
C TYR A 211 1.04 -15.31 20.83
N ASP A 212 1.44 -15.80 22.00
CA ASP A 212 1.65 -17.22 22.26
C ASP A 212 0.37 -18.05 21.97
N GLU A 213 -0.79 -17.48 22.27
CA GLU A 213 -2.08 -18.14 22.03
C GLU A 213 -2.54 -18.12 20.56
N THR A 214 -2.15 -17.11 19.77
CA THR A 214 -2.81 -16.81 18.49
C THR A 214 -1.88 -16.59 17.30
N GLY A 215 -0.60 -16.37 17.54
CA GLY A 215 0.38 -15.94 16.54
C GLY A 215 0.12 -14.56 15.95
N CYS A 216 -0.72 -13.72 16.57
CA CYS A 216 -1.27 -12.54 15.91
C CYS A 216 -0.35 -11.32 15.79
N ILE A 217 0.85 -11.39 16.36
CA ILE A 217 1.80 -10.27 16.44
C ILE A 217 2.98 -10.60 15.53
N ALA A 218 2.85 -10.28 14.24
CA ALA A 218 3.96 -10.32 13.28
C ALA A 218 4.63 -8.93 13.17
N THR A 219 5.62 -8.77 12.28
CA THR A 219 6.42 -7.54 12.15
C THR A 219 5.59 -6.26 12.00
N GLY A 220 4.46 -6.32 11.29
CA GLY A 220 3.56 -5.18 11.12
C GLY A 220 2.83 -4.80 12.42
N GLU A 221 2.17 -5.77 13.03
CA GLU A 221 1.43 -5.61 14.29
C GLU A 221 2.35 -5.22 15.45
N ALA A 222 3.53 -5.84 15.52
CA ALA A 222 4.62 -5.52 16.43
C ALA A 222 4.95 -4.02 16.42
N SER A 223 5.17 -3.46 15.22
CA SER A 223 5.51 -2.04 15.06
C SER A 223 4.40 -1.11 15.58
N GLU A 224 3.13 -1.48 15.41
CA GLU A 224 2.01 -0.68 15.91
C GLU A 224 1.89 -0.76 17.42
N VAL A 225 2.07 -1.94 18.02
CA VAL A 225 2.06 -2.11 19.48
C VAL A 225 3.16 -1.27 20.13
N ILE A 226 4.39 -1.31 19.58
CA ILE A 226 5.51 -0.48 20.06
C ILE A 226 5.13 1.00 20.01
N ALA A 227 4.68 1.48 18.85
CA ALA A 227 4.33 2.89 18.67
C ALA A 227 3.24 3.35 19.66
N ARG A 228 2.32 2.46 20.04
CA ARG A 228 1.28 2.76 21.04
C ARG A 228 1.80 2.77 22.48
N VAL A 229 2.67 1.85 22.85
CA VAL A 229 3.30 1.84 24.18
C VAL A 229 4.17 3.09 24.36
N GLU A 230 4.91 3.50 23.32
CA GLU A 230 5.74 4.72 23.32
C GLU A 230 4.91 6.00 23.49
N GLN A 231 3.74 6.07 22.86
CA GLN A 231 2.80 7.17 23.06
C GLN A 231 2.35 7.26 24.52
N LEU A 232 1.96 6.14 25.13
CA LEU A 232 1.57 6.11 26.55
C LEU A 232 2.74 6.50 27.46
N ALA A 233 3.95 5.98 27.19
CA ALA A 233 5.16 6.32 27.95
C ALA A 233 5.44 7.82 27.95
N THR A 234 5.37 8.45 26.77
CA THR A 234 5.59 9.89 26.62
C THR A 234 4.56 10.70 27.41
N LEU A 235 3.28 10.31 27.34
CA LEU A 235 2.19 11.01 28.04
C LEU A 235 2.32 10.98 29.57
N VAL A 236 2.97 9.94 30.12
CA VAL A 236 3.15 9.81 31.58
C VAL A 236 4.53 10.23 32.07
N GLY A 237 5.33 10.86 31.20
CA GLY A 237 6.63 11.44 31.50
C GLY A 237 7.77 10.42 31.58
N LEU A 238 7.67 9.31 30.83
CA LEU A 238 8.72 8.30 30.72
C LEU A 238 9.47 8.47 29.38
N SER A 239 10.80 8.36 29.42
CA SER A 239 11.60 8.22 28.20
C SER A 239 11.63 6.76 27.77
N ASN A 240 11.65 6.54 26.46
CA ASN A 240 11.82 5.22 25.85
C ASN A 240 13.28 4.71 25.92
N ASP A 241 14.22 5.57 26.33
CA ASP A 241 15.63 5.21 26.56
C ASP A 241 15.83 4.38 27.84
N ASP A 242 14.78 4.19 28.65
CA ASP A 242 14.79 3.22 29.73
C ASP A 242 14.68 1.80 29.14
N GLU A 243 15.79 1.06 29.15
CA GLU A 243 15.88 -0.40 28.84
C GLU A 243 14.78 -1.24 29.51
N ALA A 244 14.17 -0.73 30.58
CA ALA A 244 13.04 -1.34 31.25
C ALA A 244 11.84 -1.61 30.31
N LEU A 245 11.58 -0.81 29.28
CA LEU A 245 10.42 -1.00 28.37
C LEU A 245 10.74 -1.82 27.11
N THR A 246 12.01 -2.03 26.80
CA THR A 246 12.48 -2.70 25.58
C THR A 246 12.86 -4.16 25.82
N GLY A 247 13.35 -4.51 27.01
CA GLY A 247 13.85 -5.87 27.35
C GLY A 247 12.81 -6.98 27.60
N HIS A 248 11.53 -6.78 27.26
CA HIS A 248 10.44 -7.75 27.54
C HIS A 248 9.61 -8.11 26.28
N ARG A 249 10.18 -7.98 25.08
CA ARG A 249 9.49 -8.19 23.80
C ARG A 249 10.03 -9.46 23.16
N ASP A 250 9.24 -10.53 23.18
CA ASP A 250 9.63 -11.87 22.68
C ASP A 250 9.14 -12.15 21.25
N TRP A 251 8.49 -11.18 20.61
CA TRP A 251 7.97 -11.20 19.24
C TRP A 251 8.73 -10.23 18.32
#